data_AF-A0A9D9QEX9-F1
#
_entry.id   AF-A0A9D9QEX9-F1
#
_cell.length_a   1.000
_cell.length_b   1.000
_cell.length_c   1.000
_cell.angle_alpha   90.00
_cell.angle_beta   90.00
_cell.angle_gamma   90.00
#
_symmetry.space_group_name_H-M   'P 1'
#
loop_
_entity.id
_entity.type
_entity.pdbx_description
1 polymer ?
#
loop_
_entity_poly.entity_id
_entity_poly.type
_entity_poly.pdbx_seq_one_letter_code
_entity_poly.pdbx_strand_id
1 'polypeptide(L)'
;MKFEHKKQKVADVNVFVKRVFRYMLFALALIVFSVGIGTIGYKYFGAPSWVDAFHMACMILTGMGPVIPLDTDAAKLFSSFYALYSGVAFLTCTAVFFSPIIHRLLHMLQVDDEAI
;
A
#
# COMPACT_ATOMS: atom_id res chain seq x y z
N MET A 1 18.95 4.50 19.10
CA MET A 1 17.67 3.79 19.35
C MET A 1 18.02 2.53 20.13
N LYS A 2 17.69 2.47 21.43
CA LYS A 2 18.06 1.34 22.30
C LYS A 2 17.01 0.24 22.17
N PHE A 3 17.44 -0.95 21.78
CA PHE A 3 16.61 -2.15 21.67
C PHE A 3 16.39 -2.78 23.06
N GLU A 4 15.18 -3.29 23.31
CA GLU A 4 14.76 -3.92 24.56
C GLU A 4 15.32 -5.36 24.70
N HIS A 5 15.59 -5.77 25.94
CA HIS A 5 16.24 -7.03 26.30
C HIS A 5 15.28 -8.24 26.36
N LYS A 6 15.84 -9.41 26.03
CA LYS A 6 15.31 -10.81 25.98
C LYS A 6 14.41 -11.33 27.15
N LYS A 7 13.95 -10.51 28.09
CA LYS A 7 13.14 -10.93 29.27
C LYS A 7 11.89 -10.09 29.55
N GLN A 8 11.49 -9.16 28.69
CA GLN A 8 10.28 -8.37 28.91
C GLN A 8 9.02 -9.13 28.46
N LYS A 9 8.01 -9.16 29.35
CA LYS A 9 6.66 -9.68 29.05
C LYS A 9 6.15 -9.07 27.76
N VAL A 10 5.53 -9.92 26.92
CA VAL A 10 4.86 -9.57 25.66
C VAL A 10 4.36 -8.12 25.71
N ALA A 11 4.90 -7.26 24.86
CA ALA A 11 4.69 -5.82 24.91
C ALA A 11 3.21 -5.48 25.17
N ASP A 12 2.97 -4.56 26.11
CA ASP A 12 1.64 -4.12 26.50
C ASP A 12 0.84 -3.73 25.23
N VAL A 13 -0.42 -4.17 25.17
CA VAL A 13 -1.27 -4.11 23.96
C VAL A 13 -1.32 -2.68 23.41
N ASN A 14 -1.22 -1.69 24.30
CA ASN A 14 -1.16 -0.27 23.99
C ASN A 14 0.04 0.16 23.12
N VAL A 15 1.23 -0.44 23.31
CA VAL A 15 2.43 -0.13 22.51
C VAL A 15 2.33 -0.78 21.13
N PHE A 16 1.79 -2.00 21.07
CA PHE A 16 1.53 -2.71 19.82
C PHE A 16 0.50 -1.96 18.95
N VAL A 17 -0.62 -1.54 19.54
CA VAL A 17 -1.65 -0.76 18.83
C VAL A 17 -1.08 0.55 18.30
N LYS A 18 -0.24 1.27 19.06
CA LYS A 18 0.45 2.48 18.56
C LYS A 18 1.44 2.18 17.41
N ARG A 19 2.03 0.98 17.37
CA ARG A 19 2.89 0.56 16.25
C ARG A 19 2.05 0.29 15.00
N VAL A 20 1.02 -0.53 15.13
CA VAL A 20 0.07 -0.85 14.05
C VAL A 20 -0.55 0.43 13.49
N PHE A 21 -0.98 1.36 14.35
CA PHE A 21 -1.57 2.63 13.91
C PHE A 21 -0.61 3.48 13.08
N ARG A 22 0.68 3.53 13.43
CA ARG A 22 1.70 4.25 12.64
C ARG A 22 1.94 3.59 11.28
N TYR A 23 2.06 2.27 11.22
CA TYR A 23 2.21 1.55 9.95
C TYR A 23 0.97 1.70 9.06
N MET A 24 -0.22 1.65 9.65
CA MET A 24 -1.48 1.89 8.95
C MET A 24 -1.56 3.31 8.39
N LEU A 25 -1.17 4.33 9.17
CA LEU A 25 -1.14 5.71 8.70
C LEU A 25 -0.15 5.90 7.54
N PHE A 26 1.02 5.26 7.62
CA PHE A 26 2.01 5.29 6.54
C PHE A 26 1.50 4.61 5.27
N ALA A 27 0.89 3.42 5.39
CA ALA A 27 0.27 2.73 4.26
C ALA A 27 -0.87 3.56 3.64
N LEU A 28 -1.72 4.18 4.47
CA LEU A 28 -2.79 5.05 3.99
C LEU A 28 -2.24 6.27 3.24
N ALA A 29 -1.17 6.90 3.74
CA ALA A 29 -0.52 8.02 3.07
C ALA A 29 0.04 7.61 1.70
N LEU A 30 0.67 6.43 1.61
CA LEU A 30 1.13 5.88 0.33
C LEU A 30 -0.03 5.64 -0.63
N ILE A 31 -1.13 5.03 -0.18
CA ILE A 31 -2.32 4.80 -1.01
C ILE A 31 -2.89 6.13 -1.53
N VAL A 32 -3.09 7.12 -0.66
CA VAL A 32 -3.62 8.43 -1.07
C VAL A 32 -2.71 9.10 -2.09
N PHE A 33 -1.39 9.03 -1.89
CA PHE A 33 -0.41 9.56 -2.83
C PHE A 33 -0.47 8.84 -4.19
N SER A 34 -0.47 7.51 -4.18
CA SER A 34 -0.55 6.68 -5.39
C SER A 34 -1.86 6.89 -6.17
N VAL A 35 -2.99 6.99 -5.48
CA VAL A 35 -4.29 7.29 -6.10
C VAL A 35 -4.31 8.72 -6.63
N GLY A 36 -3.72 9.69 -5.91
CA GLY A 36 -3.62 11.08 -6.35
C GLY A 36 -2.88 11.21 -7.68
N ILE A 37 -1.71 10.57 -7.81
CA ILE A 37 -0.95 10.54 -9.07
C ILE A 37 -1.77 9.90 -10.20
N GLY A 38 -2.40 8.75 -9.93
CA GLY A 38 -3.24 8.06 -10.90
C GLY A 38 -4.40 8.93 -11.38
N THR A 39 -5.10 9.56 -10.44
CA THR A 39 -6.27 10.42 -10.71
C THR A 39 -5.89 11.61 -11.60
N ILE A 40 -4.79 12.30 -11.27
CA ILE A 40 -4.33 13.44 -12.07
C ILE A 40 -3.92 12.98 -13.47
N GLY A 41 -3.20 11.86 -13.58
CA GLY A 41 -2.79 11.33 -14.88
C GLY A 41 -3.97 10.89 -15.75
N TYR A 42 -4.89 10.09 -15.22
CA TYR A 42 -6.09 9.69 -15.96
C TYR A 42 -6.94 10.90 -16.35
N LYS A 43 -7.04 11.92 -15.50
CA LYS A 43 -7.76 13.14 -15.86
C LYS A 43 -7.11 13.89 -17.02
N TYR A 44 -5.78 13.90 -17.10
CA TYR A 44 -5.05 14.54 -18.18
C TYR A 44 -5.11 13.77 -19.51
N PHE A 45 -5.10 12.43 -19.45
CA PHE A 45 -5.00 11.59 -20.65
C PHE A 45 -6.32 11.14 -21.27
N GLY A 46 -7.48 11.31 -20.59
CA GLY A 46 -8.76 11.04 -21.24
C GLY A 46 -9.98 10.78 -20.35
N ALA A 47 -9.88 10.83 -19.03
CA ALA A 47 -11.04 10.57 -18.18
C ALA A 47 -12.08 11.72 -18.25
N PRO A 48 -13.37 11.41 -18.48
CA PRO A 48 -14.41 12.41 -18.71
C PRO A 48 -14.63 13.28 -17.46
N SER A 49 -14.67 12.68 -16.26
CA SER A 49 -14.77 13.41 -14.99
C SER A 49 -13.60 13.13 -14.04
N TRP A 50 -13.45 13.96 -13.00
CA TRP A 50 -12.49 13.69 -11.92
C TRP A 50 -12.84 12.44 -11.12
N VAL A 51 -14.14 12.18 -10.95
CA VAL A 51 -14.64 10.99 -10.23
C VAL A 51 -14.29 9.73 -11.02
N ASP A 52 -14.42 9.77 -12.35
CA ASP A 52 -14.05 8.69 -13.24
C ASP A 52 -12.54 8.41 -13.20
N ALA A 53 -11.72 9.47 -13.21
CA ALA A 53 -10.28 9.35 -13.09
C ALA A 53 -9.85 8.74 -11.74
N PHE A 54 -10.50 9.15 -10.66
CA PHE A 54 -10.29 8.59 -9.32
C PHE A 54 -10.71 7.12 -9.26
N HIS A 55 -11.88 6.80 -9.80
CA HIS A 55 -12.38 5.44 -9.86
C HIS A 55 -11.43 4.53 -10.66
N MET A 56 -10.96 4.96 -11.83
CA MET A 56 -9.95 4.22 -12.61
C MET A 56 -8.65 4.02 -11.85
N ALA A 57 -8.15 5.06 -11.17
CA ALA A 57 -6.94 4.96 -10.35
C ALA A 57 -7.10 3.92 -9.23
N CYS A 58 -8.23 3.93 -8.52
CA CYS A 58 -8.54 2.93 -7.49
C CYS A 58 -8.63 1.51 -8.07
N MET A 59 -9.31 1.34 -9.19
CA MET A 59 -9.48 0.02 -9.84
C MET A 59 -8.12 -0.58 -10.19
N ILE A 60 -7.26 0.18 -10.88
CA ILE A 60 -5.91 -0.25 -11.27
C ILE A 60 -5.03 -0.48 -10.04
N LEU A 61 -5.12 0.38 -9.02
CA LEU A 61 -4.37 0.20 -7.77
C LEU A 61 -4.70 -1.13 -7.10
N THR A 62 -5.96 -1.55 -7.16
CA THR A 62 -6.42 -2.85 -6.61
C THR A 62 -6.21 -4.04 -7.55
N GLY A 63 -5.56 -3.83 -8.71
CA GLY A 63 -5.26 -4.87 -9.69
C GLY A 63 -6.41 -5.18 -10.65
N MET A 64 -7.50 -4.42 -10.62
CA MET A 64 -8.58 -4.51 -11.59
C MET A 64 -8.24 -3.66 -12.83
N GLY A 65 -8.68 -4.09 -14.00
CA GLY A 65 -8.43 -3.36 -15.25
C GLY A 65 -9.14 -2.00 -15.32
N PRO A 66 -8.84 -1.20 -16.36
CA PRO A 66 -9.53 0.07 -16.58
C PRO A 66 -11.01 -0.17 -16.89
N VAL A 67 -11.89 0.51 -16.17
CA VAL A 67 -13.36 0.39 -16.33
C VAL A 67 -13.88 1.20 -17.51
N ILE A 68 -13.17 2.27 -17.84
CA ILE A 68 -13.55 3.21 -18.89
C ILE A 68 -12.60 3.01 -20.08
N PRO A 69 -13.10 3.02 -21.32
CA PRO A 69 -12.27 2.89 -22.52
C PRO A 69 -11.13 3.91 -22.56
N LEU A 70 -9.95 3.45 -22.97
CA LEU A 70 -8.76 4.27 -23.19
C LEU A 70 -8.63 4.54 -24.69
N ASP A 71 -9.18 5.67 -25.14
CA ASP A 71 -9.30 5.99 -26.58
C ASP A 71 -8.00 6.47 -27.22
N THR A 72 -7.03 6.93 -26.41
CA THR A 72 -5.74 7.48 -26.91
C THR A 72 -4.56 6.59 -26.55
N ASP A 73 -3.54 6.56 -27.41
CA ASP A 73 -2.33 5.77 -27.15
C ASP A 73 -1.53 6.32 -25.97
N ALA A 74 -1.59 7.64 -25.73
CA ALA A 74 -1.01 8.25 -24.53
C ALA A 74 -1.68 7.74 -23.24
N ALA A 75 -3.01 7.58 -23.23
CA ALA A 75 -3.74 7.04 -22.09
C ALA A 75 -3.41 5.56 -21.85
N LYS A 76 -3.25 4.77 -22.92
CA LYS A 76 -2.82 3.36 -22.82
C LYS A 76 -1.41 3.22 -22.25
N LEU A 77 -0.47 4.05 -22.70
CA LEU A 77 0.90 4.08 -22.18
C LEU A 77 0.91 4.47 -20.70
N PHE A 78 0.23 5.56 -20.34
CA PHE A 78 0.11 5.98 -18.96
C PHE A 78 -0.50 4.88 -18.08
N SER A 79 -1.62 4.28 -18.53
CA SER A 79 -2.29 3.22 -17.79
C SER A 79 -1.39 2.00 -17.61
N SER A 80 -0.57 1.66 -18.58
CA SER A 80 0.37 0.53 -18.50
C SER A 80 1.45 0.77 -17.45
N PHE A 81 2.09 1.94 -17.46
CA PHE A 81 3.09 2.30 -16.46
C PHE A 81 2.47 2.43 -15.07
N TYR A 82 1.28 3.05 -14.98
CA TYR A 82 0.56 3.19 -13.72
C TYR A 82 0.15 1.83 -13.16
N ALA A 83 -0.26 0.87 -13.99
CA ALA A 83 -0.59 -0.49 -13.55
C ALA A 83 0.63 -1.24 -12.98
N LEU A 84 1.79 -1.14 -13.64
CA LEU A 84 3.04 -1.74 -13.13
C LEU A 84 3.43 -1.15 -11.78
N TYR A 85 3.42 0.18 -11.67
CA TYR A 85 3.69 0.88 -10.41
C TYR A 85 2.67 0.47 -9.32
N SER A 86 1.39 0.47 -9.67
CA SER A 86 0.28 0.16 -8.78
C SER A 86 0.38 -1.23 -8.18
N GLY A 87 0.76 -2.24 -8.97
CA GLY A 87 0.99 -3.59 -8.46
C GLY A 87 2.05 -3.64 -7.36
N VAL A 88 3.19 -2.96 -7.58
CA VAL A 88 4.26 -2.88 -6.58
C VAL A 88 3.79 -2.09 -5.35
N ALA A 89 3.10 -0.97 -5.55
CA ALA A 89 2.58 -0.13 -4.46
C ALA A 89 1.57 -0.89 -3.58
N PHE A 90 0.64 -1.63 -4.19
CA PHE A 90 -0.36 -2.41 -3.48
C PHE A 90 0.26 -3.55 -2.64
N LEU A 91 1.19 -4.30 -3.24
CA LEU A 91 1.92 -5.35 -2.54
C LEU A 91 2.75 -4.77 -1.38
N THR A 92 3.40 -3.63 -1.60
CA THR A 92 4.18 -2.94 -0.55
C THR A 92 3.28 -2.50 0.60
N CYS A 93 2.12 -1.88 0.31
CA CYS A 93 1.17 -1.48 1.35
C CYS A 93 0.65 -2.68 2.15
N THR A 94 0.38 -3.79 1.46
CA THR A 94 -0.04 -5.05 2.09
C THR A 94 1.05 -5.59 3.02
N ALA A 95 2.30 -5.66 2.55
CA ALA A 95 3.43 -6.10 3.36
C ALA A 95 3.66 -5.22 4.60
N VAL A 96 3.59 -3.90 4.44
CA VAL A 96 3.72 -2.93 5.54
C VAL A 96 2.59 -3.10 6.57
N PHE A 97 1.36 -3.35 6.10
CA PHE A 97 0.21 -3.58 6.97
C PHE A 97 0.34 -4.88 7.78
N PHE A 98 0.79 -5.97 7.14
CA PHE A 98 0.95 -7.27 7.81
C PHE A 98 2.24 -7.41 8.62
N SER A 99 3.27 -6.62 8.35
CA SER A 99 4.57 -6.65 9.05
C SER A 99 4.46 -6.74 10.58
N PRO A 100 3.71 -5.86 11.30
CA PRO A 100 3.61 -5.94 12.76
C PRO A 100 2.90 -7.22 13.24
N ILE A 101 1.97 -7.77 12.46
CA ILE A 101 1.24 -9.01 12.79
C ILE A 101 2.17 -10.21 12.64
N ILE A 102 2.86 -10.29 11.49
CA ILE A 102 3.81 -11.38 11.20
C ILE A 102 4.94 -11.38 12.23
N HIS A 103 5.53 -10.21 12.52
CA HIS A 103 6.58 -10.09 13.53
C HIS A 103 6.09 -10.53 14.92
N ARG A 104 4.83 -10.23 15.28
CA ARG A 104 4.27 -10.68 16.57
C ARG A 104 4.02 -12.20 16.59
N LEU A 105 3.53 -12.77 15.49
CA LEU A 105 3.32 -14.21 15.36
C LEU A 105 4.64 -14.99 15.46
N LEU A 106 5.69 -14.54 14.75
CA LEU A 106 7.03 -15.15 14.82
C LEU A 106 7.62 -15.08 16.23
N HIS A 107 7.51 -13.91 16.87
CA HIS A 107 7.95 -13.74 18.26
C HIS A 107 7.14 -14.61 19.25
N MET A 108 5.86 -14.88 18.99
CA MET A 108 5.05 -15.80 19.81
C MET A 108 5.39 -17.27 19.58
N LEU A 109 5.88 -17.62 18.39
CA LEU A 109 6.26 -18.98 18.01
C LEU A 109 7.71 -19.34 18.39
N GLN A 110 8.45 -18.44 19.07
CA GLN A 110 9.85 -18.64 19.48
C GLN A 110 10.78 -19.06 18.32
N VAL A 111 10.49 -18.61 17.10
CA VAL A 111 11.43 -18.75 15.98
C VAL A 111 12.49 -17.67 16.18
N ASP A 112 13.73 -18.09 16.48
CA ASP A 112 14.87 -17.18 16.64
C ASP A 112 15.04 -16.34 15.38
N ASP A 113 15.05 -15.01 15.53
CA ASP A 113 15.38 -14.01 14.50
C ASP A 113 16.90 -14.06 14.14
N GLU A 114 17.47 -15.25 13.91
CA GLU A 114 18.89 -15.43 13.50
C GLU A 114 19.05 -15.90 12.05
N ALA A 115 18.05 -15.68 11.20
CA ALA A 115 18.23 -15.83 9.76
C ALA A 115 17.45 -14.77 9.00
N ILE A 116 18.09 -13.62 8.77
CA ILE A 116 18.21 -12.86 7.51
C ILE A 116 19.21 -11.72 7.72
#